data_AF-A0A317Z7P7-F1
#
_entry.id   AF-A0A317Z7P7-F1
#
_cell.length_a   1.000
_cell.length_b   1.000
_cell.length_c   1.000
_cell.angle_alpha   90.00
_cell.angle_beta   90.00
_cell.angle_gamma   90.00
#
_symmetry.space_group_name_H-M   'P 1'
#
loop_
_entity.id
_entity.type
_entity.pdbx_description
1 polymer ?
#
loop_
_entity_poly.entity_id
_entity_poly.type
_entity_poly.pdbx_seq_one_letter_code
_entity_poly.pdbx_strand_id
1 'polypeptide(L)'
;MKIVFYGAGNMAHAIFTGILNSKVVPADNIYLTNRSNEDMLKEYEEDLGVQYSYDDAALLKDADYIFLGSKPHDFDQLADRIKLHVEPNNRFISIMAGLPISYIKEKLDTTNPIARI
;
A
#
# COMPACT_ATOMS: atom_id res chain seq x y z
N MET A 1 -5.81 10.52 8.68
CA MET A 1 -5.03 10.33 7.44
C MET A 1 -4.74 8.85 7.31
N LYS A 2 -5.40 8.16 6.38
CA LYS A 2 -5.30 6.70 6.22
C LYS A 2 -4.23 6.35 5.19
N ILE A 3 -3.29 5.50 5.56
CA ILE A 3 -2.19 5.06 4.69
C ILE A 3 -2.28 3.55 4.51
N VAL A 4 -2.23 3.08 3.26
CA VAL A 4 -2.32 1.67 2.92
C VAL A 4 -1.04 1.22 2.22
N PHE A 5 -0.47 0.10 2.64
CA PHE A 5 0.70 -0.52 2.02
C PHE A 5 0.32 -1.84 1.36
N TYR A 6 0.33 -1.85 0.03
CA TYR A 6 0.26 -3.06 -0.78
C TYR A 6 1.64 -3.67 -0.93
N GLY A 7 1.99 -4.55 0.00
CA GLY A 7 3.31 -5.12 0.19
C GLY A 7 3.93 -4.65 1.50
N ALA A 8 4.47 -5.58 2.27
CA ALA A 8 5.07 -5.33 3.59
C ALA A 8 6.51 -5.84 3.70
N GLY A 9 7.28 -5.77 2.60
CA GLY A 9 8.70 -6.12 2.61
C GLY A 9 9.58 -5.05 3.28
N ASN A 10 10.90 -5.24 3.25
CA ASN A 10 11.88 -4.38 3.95
C ASN A 10 11.70 -2.87 3.71
N MET A 11 11.49 -2.44 2.46
CA MET A 11 11.30 -1.02 2.14
C MET A 11 9.99 -0.48 2.73
N ALA A 12 8.90 -1.23 2.61
CA ALA A 12 7.61 -0.83 3.20
C ALA A 12 7.74 -0.74 4.72
N HIS A 13 8.37 -1.74 5.36
CA HIS A 13 8.65 -1.75 6.80
C HIS A 13 9.45 -0.54 7.24
N ALA A 14 10.55 -0.22 6.56
CA ALA A 14 11.35 0.97 6.89
C ALA A 14 10.54 2.26 6.79
N ILE A 15 9.68 2.38 5.77
CA ILE A 15 8.84 3.57 5.55
C ILE A 15 7.77 3.69 6.63
N PHE A 16 6.94 2.66 6.87
CA PHE A 16 5.87 2.79 7.86
C PHE A 16 6.43 2.92 9.28
N THR A 17 7.53 2.24 9.62
CA THR A 17 8.21 2.42 10.91
C THR A 17 8.77 3.83 11.05
N GLY A 18 9.31 4.41 9.97
CA GLY A 18 9.72 5.82 9.94
C GLY A 18 8.55 6.79 10.18
N ILE A 19 7.39 6.53 9.55
CA ILE A 19 6.17 7.33 9.75
C ILE A 19 5.70 7.22 11.21
N LEU A 20 5.64 6.02 11.77
CA LEU A 20 5.28 5.81 13.18
C LEU A 20 6.20 6.58 14.13
N ASN A 21 7.51 6.46 13.91
CA ASN A 21 8.53 7.13 14.73
C ASN A 21 8.44 8.66 14.63
N SER A 22 8.01 9.20 13.49
CA SER A 22 7.79 10.63 13.30
C SER A 22 6.58 11.17 14.06
N LYS A 23 5.68 10.29 14.56
CA LYS A 23 4.44 10.62 15.29
C LYS A 23 3.46 11.50 14.51
N VAL A 24 3.58 11.53 13.17
CA VAL A 24 2.70 12.33 12.29
C VAL A 24 1.40 11.58 11.99
N VAL A 25 1.40 10.25 12.08
CA VAL A 25 0.24 9.38 11.83
C VAL A 25 0.11 8.36 12.96
N PRO A 26 -1.07 8.21 13.58
CA PRO A 26 -1.33 7.14 14.53
C PRO A 26 -1.21 5.75 13.88
N ALA A 27 -0.78 4.75 14.65
CA ALA A 27 -0.52 3.40 14.13
C ALA A 27 -1.78 2.73 13.55
N ASP A 28 -2.93 2.93 14.18
CA ASP A 28 -4.24 2.42 13.76
C ASP A 28 -4.73 2.96 12.41
N ASN A 29 -4.07 3.99 11.86
CA ASN A 29 -4.35 4.55 10.54
C ASN A 29 -3.42 4.02 9.45
N ILE A 30 -2.47 3.14 9.79
CA ILE A 30 -1.59 2.47 8.84
C ILE A 30 -2.07 1.05 8.63
N TYR A 31 -2.39 0.73 7.39
CA TYR A 31 -2.91 -0.58 6.99
C TYR A 31 -1.91 -1.29 6.09
N LEU A 32 -1.68 -2.57 6.39
CA LEU A 32 -0.77 -3.42 5.65
C LEU A 32 -1.55 -4.53 4.94
N THR A 33 -1.07 -4.92 3.77
CA THR A 33 -1.50 -6.17 3.12
C THR A 33 -0.30 -6.83 2.45
N ASN A 34 -0.22 -8.15 2.57
CA ASN A 34 0.88 -8.92 2.01
C ASN A 34 0.39 -10.29 1.53
N ARG A 35 0.72 -10.64 0.28
CA ARG A 35 0.25 -11.89 -0.35
C ARG A 35 0.82 -13.15 0.31
N SER A 36 2.05 -13.07 0.84
CA SER A 36 2.89 -14.26 1.03
C SER A 36 3.26 -14.57 2.48
N ASN A 37 3.05 -13.63 3.40
CA ASN A 37 3.45 -13.81 4.80
C ASN A 37 2.50 -13.01 5.70
N GLU A 38 1.44 -13.66 6.16
CA GLU A 38 0.44 -13.11 7.08
C GLU A 38 0.95 -13.07 8.52
N ASP A 39 1.78 -14.05 8.93
CA ASP A 39 2.33 -14.10 10.29
C ASP A 39 3.18 -12.86 10.60
N MET A 40 3.97 -12.40 9.63
CA MET A 40 4.69 -11.12 9.72
C MET A 40 3.75 -9.92 9.87
N LEU A 41 2.54 -9.95 9.29
CA LEU A 41 1.56 -8.87 9.49
C LEU A 41 0.98 -8.88 10.90
N LYS A 42 0.75 -10.07 11.47
CA LYS A 42 0.31 -10.24 12.87
C LYS A 42 1.37 -9.73 13.82
N GLU A 43 2.64 -10.08 13.60
CA GLU A 43 3.77 -9.55 14.37
C GLU A 43 3.80 -8.02 14.33
N TYR A 44 3.61 -7.40 13.16
CA TYR A 44 3.57 -5.94 13.07
C TYR A 44 2.35 -5.33 13.77
N GLU A 45 1.19 -5.95 13.69
CA GLU A 45 0.00 -5.50 14.44
C GLU A 45 0.25 -5.56 15.96
N GLU A 46 0.80 -6.67 16.46
CA GLU A 46 1.11 -6.86 17.89
C GLU A 46 2.19 -5.89 18.39
N ASP A 47 3.29 -5.74 17.65
CA ASP A 47 4.46 -4.97 18.08
C ASP A 47 4.30 -3.46 17.85
N LEU A 48 3.63 -3.06 16.77
CA LEU A 48 3.59 -1.68 16.30
C LEU A 48 2.19 -1.05 16.36
N GLY A 49 1.14 -1.84 16.58
CA GLY A 49 -0.25 -1.38 16.61
C GLY A 49 -0.80 -0.95 15.25
N VAL A 50 -0.12 -1.31 14.15
CA VAL A 50 -0.65 -1.12 12.79
C VAL A 50 -1.77 -2.11 12.52
N GLN A 51 -2.55 -1.87 11.47
CA GLN A 51 -3.64 -2.75 11.07
C GLN A 51 -3.21 -3.58 9.86
N TYR A 52 -3.78 -4.77 9.67
CA TYR A 52 -3.71 -5.48 8.39
C TYR A 52 -5.08 -5.94 7.91
N SER A 53 -5.24 -6.04 6.60
CA SER A 53 -6.49 -6.52 5.98
C SER A 53 -6.24 -7.08 4.59
N TYR A 54 -7.22 -7.87 4.13
CA TYR A 54 -7.31 -8.40 2.77
C TYR A 54 -8.58 -7.94 2.04
N ASP A 55 -9.40 -7.10 2.68
CA ASP A 55 -10.56 -6.46 2.06
C ASP A 55 -10.12 -5.21 1.28
N ASP A 56 -9.86 -5.37 -0.01
CA ASP A 56 -9.38 -4.29 -0.87
C ASP A 56 -10.36 -3.12 -0.98
N ALA A 57 -11.67 -3.40 -0.93
CA ALA A 57 -12.69 -2.35 -0.95
C ALA A 57 -12.61 -1.49 0.31
N ALA A 58 -12.53 -2.14 1.49
CA ALA A 58 -12.37 -1.43 2.75
C ALA A 58 -11.01 -0.72 2.86
N LEU A 59 -9.94 -1.30 2.30
CA LEU A 59 -8.61 -0.71 2.31
C LEU A 59 -8.57 0.57 1.47
N LEU A 60 -9.04 0.54 0.22
CA LEU A 60 -8.97 1.68 -0.69
C LEU A 60 -9.99 2.78 -0.39
N LYS A 61 -11.12 2.42 0.23
CA LYS A 61 -12.10 3.39 0.69
C LYS A 61 -11.49 4.41 1.63
N ASP A 62 -11.67 5.69 1.31
CA ASP A 62 -11.19 6.85 2.09
C ASP A 62 -9.67 6.84 2.34
N ALA A 63 -8.88 6.09 1.54
CA ALA A 63 -7.42 6.04 1.68
C ALA A 63 -6.76 7.29 1.08
N ASP A 64 -5.98 8.00 1.89
CA ASP A 64 -5.28 9.22 1.49
C ASP A 64 -4.03 8.94 0.66
N TYR A 65 -3.27 7.91 1.05
CA TYR A 65 -2.03 7.49 0.40
C TYR A 65 -1.93 5.96 0.31
N ILE A 66 -1.65 5.46 -0.88
CA ILE A 66 -1.55 4.04 -1.19
C ILE A 66 -0.14 3.76 -1.69
N PHE A 67 0.65 3.06 -0.88
CA PHE A 67 1.98 2.61 -1.23
C PHE A 67 1.89 1.30 -2.02
N LEU A 68 2.43 1.30 -3.23
CA LEU A 68 2.61 0.11 -4.06
C LEU A 68 4.04 -0.41 -3.82
N GLY A 69 4.15 -1.47 -3.03
CA GLY A 69 5.41 -2.08 -2.60
C GLY A 69 5.49 -3.59 -2.88
N SER A 70 4.66 -4.11 -3.77
CA SER A 70 4.77 -5.49 -4.27
C SER A 70 6.04 -5.68 -5.10
N LYS A 71 6.44 -6.94 -5.34
CA LYS A 71 7.50 -7.19 -6.33
C LYS A 71 7.03 -6.76 -7.73
N PRO A 72 7.90 -6.21 -8.59
CA PRO A 72 7.49 -5.73 -9.91
C PRO A 72 6.77 -6.79 -10.77
N HIS A 73 7.19 -8.06 -10.69
CA HIS A 73 6.55 -9.17 -11.42
C HIS A 73 5.19 -9.60 -10.85
N ASP A 74 4.88 -9.22 -9.61
CA ASP A 74 3.58 -9.50 -8.98
C ASP A 74 2.57 -8.35 -9.18
N PHE A 75 3.01 -7.21 -9.72
CA PHE A 75 2.18 -6.00 -9.79
C PHE A 75 0.94 -6.17 -10.66
N ASP A 76 1.02 -6.88 -11.78
CA ASP A 76 -0.14 -7.09 -12.66
C ASP A 76 -1.28 -7.80 -11.93
N GLN A 77 -0.96 -8.84 -11.16
CA GLN A 77 -1.94 -9.56 -10.34
C GLN A 77 -2.55 -8.65 -9.26
N LEU A 78 -1.73 -7.81 -8.63
CA LEU A 78 -2.20 -6.84 -7.65
C LEU A 78 -3.13 -5.81 -8.29
N ALA A 79 -2.73 -5.25 -9.44
CA ALA A 79 -3.49 -4.23 -10.13
C ALA A 79 -4.87 -4.76 -10.56
N ASP A 80 -4.92 -5.98 -11.12
CA ASP A 80 -6.18 -6.64 -11.46
C ASP A 80 -7.10 -6.84 -10.26
N ARG A 81 -6.52 -7.13 -9.09
CA ARG A 81 -7.26 -7.33 -7.84
C ARG A 81 -7.89 -6.03 -7.33
N ILE A 82 -7.17 -4.91 -7.42
CA ILE A 82 -7.56 -3.67 -6.74
C ILE A 82 -8.21 -2.62 -7.65
N LYS A 83 -8.04 -2.70 -8.99
CA LYS A 83 -8.49 -1.66 -9.93
C LYS A 83 -9.98 -1.30 -9.80
N LEU A 84 -10.84 -2.28 -9.51
CA LEU A 84 -12.29 -2.06 -9.35
C LEU A 84 -12.67 -1.32 -8.07
N HIS A 85 -11.72 -1.16 -7.14
CA HIS A 85 -11.91 -0.54 -5.84
C HIS A 85 -11.20 0.83 -5.74
N VAL A 86 -10.49 1.25 -6.78
CA VAL A 86 -9.77 2.53 -6.81
C VAL A 86 -10.78 3.69 -6.77
N GLU A 87 -10.66 4.55 -5.77
CA GLU A 87 -11.47 5.75 -5.64
C GLU A 87 -10.79 6.96 -6.29
N PRO A 88 -11.56 7.94 -6.80
CA PRO A 88 -11.00 9.14 -7.44
C PRO A 88 -10.02 9.95 -6.57
N ASN A 89 -10.14 9.85 -5.24
CA ASN A 89 -9.32 10.59 -4.29
C ASN A 89 -8.05 9.85 -3.85
N ASN A 90 -7.88 8.58 -4.23
CA ASN A 90 -6.69 7.81 -3.87
C ASN A 90 -5.44 8.39 -4.53
N ARG A 91 -4.35 8.53 -3.75
CA ARG A 91 -3.04 8.97 -4.24
C ARG A 91 -2.04 7.84 -4.12
N PHE A 92 -1.42 7.45 -5.23
CA PHE A 92 -0.51 6.32 -5.25
C PHE A 92 0.95 6.77 -5.10
N ILE A 93 1.72 5.99 -4.34
CA ILE A 93 3.17 6.12 -4.19
C ILE A 93 3.79 4.77 -4.54
N SER A 94 4.50 4.70 -5.65
CA SER A 94 5.20 3.48 -6.05
C SER A 94 6.62 3.48 -5.53
N ILE A 95 6.96 2.45 -4.77
CA ILE A 95 8.34 2.11 -4.37
C ILE A 95 8.88 0.89 -5.12
N MET A 96 8.13 0.42 -6.14
CA MET A 96 8.52 -0.71 -6.99
C MET A 96 9.63 -0.29 -7.97
N ALA A 97 10.65 -1.15 -8.09
CA ALA A 97 11.71 -0.95 -9.07
C ALA A 97 11.22 -1.21 -10.51
N GLY A 98 11.69 -0.39 -11.45
CA GLY A 98 11.57 -0.66 -12.89
C GLY A 98 10.23 -0.37 -13.56
N LEU A 99 9.13 -0.13 -12.83
CA LEU A 99 7.81 0.11 -13.43
C LEU A 99 7.56 1.61 -13.66
N PRO A 100 7.37 2.08 -14.91
CA PRO A 100 7.08 3.49 -15.17
C PRO A 100 5.67 3.87 -14.72
N ILE A 101 5.45 5.14 -14.40
CA ILE A 101 4.13 5.65 -13.97
C ILE A 101 3.04 5.34 -15.00
N SER A 102 3.36 5.43 -16.31
CA SER A 102 2.43 5.10 -17.38
C SER A 102 1.91 3.66 -17.28
N TYR A 103 2.78 2.71 -16.99
CA TYR A 103 2.43 1.30 -16.82
C TYR A 103 1.53 1.09 -15.60
N ILE A 104 1.84 1.75 -14.48
CA ILE A 104 1.03 1.68 -13.25
C ILE A 104 -0.38 2.23 -13.51
N LYS A 105 -0.48 3.38 -14.20
CA LYS A 105 -1.78 3.97 -14.58
C LYS A 105 -2.59 3.07 -15.50
N GLU A 106 -1.94 2.48 -16.51
CA GLU A 106 -2.57 1.55 -17.45
C GLU A 106 -3.14 0.33 -16.72
N LYS A 107 -2.35 -0.31 -15.86
CA LYS A 107 -2.79 -1.53 -15.15
C LYS A 107 -3.86 -1.28 -14.10
N LEU A 108 -3.81 -0.14 -13.42
CA LEU A 108 -4.84 0.26 -12.45
C LEU A 108 -6.07 0.90 -13.10
N ASP A 109 -6.06 1.12 -14.42
CA ASP A 109 -7.11 1.83 -15.16
C ASP A 109 -7.52 3.15 -14.47
N THR A 110 -6.52 3.99 -14.17
CA THR A 110 -6.73 5.17 -13.34
C THR A 110 -6.04 6.42 -13.88
N THR A 111 -6.69 7.57 -13.69
CA THR A 111 -6.10 8.89 -13.93
C THR A 111 -5.46 9.51 -12.70
N ASN A 112 -5.58 8.86 -11.54
CA ASN A 112 -5.19 9.39 -10.24
C ASN A 112 -3.71 9.84 -10.18
N PRO A 113 -3.37 10.73 -9.22
CA PRO A 113 -1.98 11.11 -8.97
C PRO A 113 -1.13 9.89 -8.56
N ILE A 114 0.04 9.76 -9.20
CA ILE A 114 1.03 8.73 -8.86
C ILE A 114 2.40 9.40 -8.74
N ALA A 115 3.03 9.24 -7.58
CA ALA A 115 4.45 9.52 -7.39
C ALA A 115 5.24 8.21 -7.43
N ARG A 116 6.47 8.25 -7.96
CA ARG A 116 7.40 7.11 -7.93
C ARG A 116 8.68 7.55 -7.24
N ILE A 117 9.17 6.74 -6.30
CA ILE A 117 10.35 6.99 -5.46
C ILE A 117 11.41 5.92 -5.78
#